data_AF-A0A5D0WT12-F1
#
_entry.id   AF-A0A5D0WT12-F1
#
_cell.length_a   1.000
_cell.length_b   1.000
_cell.length_c   1.000
_cell.angle_alpha   90.00
_cell.angle_beta   90.00
_cell.angle_gamma   90.00
#
_symmetry.space_group_name_H-M   'P 1'
#
loop_
_entity.id
_entity.type
_entity.pdbx_description
1 polymer ?
#
loop_
_entity_poly.entity_id
_entity_poly.type
_entity_poly.pdbx_seq_one_letter_code
_entity_poly.pdbx_strand_id
1 'polypeptide(L)'
;MLLIIGLVMSVIGILYPMILNSVNNGHLFTRSLQFDDIAIGFGLHCSLAFLGAMTGAFFHPRIIKNRKMAVLLLFFVTVMGISKGALAGYFPQTRLITWVFPPVFEILASFTKLEYFALPAMALPATLAIAYGLVLMIGQIQLLKHTKF
;
A
#
# COMPACT_ATOMS: atom_id res chain seq x y z
N MET A 1 -7.87 0.42 -15.02
CA MET A 1 -8.52 1.58 -14.38
C MET A 1 -7.94 1.84 -12.98
N LEU A 2 -8.02 0.89 -12.02
CA LEU A 2 -7.49 1.10 -10.66
C LEU A 2 -6.00 1.48 -10.60
N LEU A 3 -5.15 0.86 -11.43
CA LEU A 3 -3.72 1.21 -11.51
C LEU A 3 -3.47 2.64 -12.00
N ILE A 4 -4.26 3.13 -12.96
CA ILE A 4 -4.15 4.50 -13.48
C ILE A 4 -4.52 5.49 -12.38
N ILE A 5 -5.63 5.24 -11.68
CA ILE A 5 -6.04 6.04 -10.52
C ILE A 5 -4.93 6.03 -9.46
N GLY A 6 -4.38 4.86 -9.16
CA GLY A 6 -3.27 4.70 -8.23
C GLY A 6 -2.05 5.54 -8.63
N LEU A 7 -1.66 5.52 -9.90
CA LEU A 7 -0.54 6.31 -10.42
C LEU A 7 -0.79 7.82 -10.34
N VAL A 8 -2.01 8.27 -10.65
CA VAL A 8 -2.41 9.67 -10.47
C VAL A 8 -2.34 10.07 -8.98
N MET A 9 -2.83 9.22 -8.08
CA MET A 9 -2.75 9.45 -6.64
C MET A 9 -1.30 9.43 -6.14
N SER A 10 -0.40 8.64 -6.74
CA SER A 10 1.03 8.67 -6.44
C SER A 10 1.67 10.01 -6.81
N VAL A 11 1.31 10.59 -7.96
CA VAL A 11 1.76 11.93 -8.36
C VAL A 11 1.28 12.96 -7.35
N ILE A 12 0.00 12.92 -6.97
CA ILE A 12 -0.57 13.83 -5.98
C ILE A 12 0.13 13.66 -4.61
N GLY A 13 0.40 12.42 -4.19
CA GLY A 13 1.06 12.11 -2.93
C GLY A 13 2.47 12.69 -2.81
N ILE A 14 3.16 12.91 -3.93
CA ILE A 14 4.46 13.57 -3.99
C ILE A 14 4.33 15.09 -4.14
N LEU A 15 3.41 15.56 -5.00
CA LEU A 15 3.22 16.98 -5.22
C LEU A 15 2.74 17.72 -3.97
N TYR A 16 1.84 17.11 -3.18
CA TYR A 16 1.28 17.71 -1.98
C TYR A 16 2.37 18.14 -0.96
N PRO A 17 3.24 17.24 -0.47
CA PRO A 17 4.30 17.63 0.46
C PRO A 17 5.35 18.55 -0.18
N MET A 18 5.61 18.44 -1.50
CA MET A 18 6.52 19.35 -2.19
C MET A 18 6.01 20.80 -2.23
N ILE A 19 4.74 20.99 -2.58
CA ILE A 19 4.10 22.31 -2.60
C ILE A 19 4.07 22.88 -1.18
N LEU A 20 3.69 22.07 -0.19
CA LEU A 20 3.65 22.50 1.21
C LEU A 20 5.05 22.90 1.73
N ASN A 21 6.09 22.17 1.35
CA ASN A 21 7.47 22.53 1.70
C ASN A 21 7.90 23.86 1.05
N SER A 22 7.52 24.09 -0.21
CA SER A 22 7.80 25.36 -0.91
C SER A 22 7.12 26.55 -0.24
N VAL A 23 5.84 26.41 0.11
CA VAL A 23 5.06 27.44 0.82
C VAL A 23 5.64 27.73 2.22
N ASN A 24 6.21 26.71 2.88
CA ASN A 24 6.86 26.84 4.19
C ASN A 24 8.35 27.24 4.10
N ASN A 25 8.81 27.81 2.99
CA ASN A 25 10.21 28.21 2.77
C ASN A 25 11.25 27.10 3.02
N GLY A 26 10.88 25.83 2.78
CA GLY A 26 11.75 24.68 2.99
C GLY A 26 11.81 24.15 4.42
N HIS A 27 11.00 24.68 5.35
CA HIS A 27 11.01 24.28 6.76
C HIS A 27 10.05 23.12 7.11
N LEU A 28 9.44 22.47 6.12
CA LEU A 28 8.56 21.31 6.39
C LEU A 28 9.36 20.07 6.78
N PHE A 29 10.56 19.91 6.22
CA PHE A 29 11.44 18.77 6.46
C PHE A 29 12.67 19.16 7.27
N THR A 30 13.28 18.18 7.94
CA THR A 30 14.50 18.37 8.75
C THR A 30 15.74 18.68 7.90
N ARG A 31 15.71 18.32 6.62
CA ARG A 31 16.77 18.58 5.63
C ARG A 31 16.17 19.08 4.32
N SER A 32 17.02 19.65 3.47
CA SER A 32 16.63 20.02 2.11
C SER A 32 16.24 18.80 1.28
N LEU A 33 15.16 18.95 0.52
CA LEU A 33 14.59 17.87 -0.28
C LEU A 33 15.46 17.64 -1.51
N GLN A 34 15.98 16.42 -1.67
CA GLN A 34 16.82 16.04 -2.80
C GLN A 34 15.99 15.37 -3.89
N PHE A 35 16.49 15.38 -5.12
CA PHE A 35 15.85 14.68 -6.24
C PHE A 35 15.63 13.19 -5.92
N ASP A 36 16.60 12.57 -5.24
CA ASP A 36 16.51 11.18 -4.83
C ASP A 36 15.30 10.94 -3.91
N ASP A 37 15.01 11.82 -2.94
CA ASP A 37 13.83 11.68 -2.07
C ASP A 37 12.52 11.65 -2.87
N ILE A 38 12.43 12.46 -3.93
CA ILE A 38 11.26 12.53 -4.83
C ILE A 38 11.15 11.23 -5.62
N ALA A 39 12.23 10.81 -6.28
CA ALA A 39 12.21 9.64 -7.16
C ALA A 39 11.92 8.35 -6.37
N ILE A 40 12.60 8.20 -5.24
CA ILE A 40 12.49 7.07 -4.31
C ILE A 40 11.11 7.05 -3.66
N GLY A 41 10.62 8.20 -3.16
CA GLY A 41 9.26 8.33 -2.63
C GLY A 41 8.18 8.03 -3.67
N PHE A 42 8.34 8.52 -4.90
CA PHE A 42 7.40 8.24 -5.99
C PHE A 42 7.35 6.74 -6.33
N GLY A 43 8.51 6.08 -6.36
CA GLY A 43 8.59 4.63 -6.53
C GLY A 43 7.85 3.85 -5.43
N LEU A 44 7.92 4.32 -4.18
CA LEU A 44 7.15 3.75 -3.07
C LEU A 44 5.66 3.87 -3.32
N HIS A 45 5.21 5.08 -3.67
CA HIS A 45 3.82 5.37 -3.93
C HIS A 45 3.28 4.50 -5.06
N CYS A 46 4.04 4.31 -6.13
CA CYS A 46 3.68 3.41 -7.23
C CYS A 46 3.56 1.95 -6.77
N SER A 47 4.48 1.48 -5.93
CA SER A 47 4.45 0.12 -5.38
C SER A 47 3.23 -0.10 -4.48
N LEU A 48 2.90 0.88 -3.63
CA LEU A 48 1.70 0.87 -2.78
C LEU A 48 0.41 0.99 -3.60
N ALA A 49 0.41 1.81 -4.66
CA ALA A 49 -0.69 1.93 -5.60
C ALA A 49 -0.97 0.59 -6.31
N PHE A 50 0.08 -0.13 -6.72
CA PHE A 50 -0.03 -1.48 -7.24
C PHE A 50 -0.64 -2.45 -6.22
N LEU A 51 -0.12 -2.49 -4.99
CA LEU A 51 -0.64 -3.32 -3.92
C LEU A 51 -2.13 -3.04 -3.65
N GLY A 52 -2.51 -1.77 -3.53
CA GLY A 52 -3.88 -1.33 -3.32
C GLY A 52 -4.80 -1.71 -4.49
N ALA A 53 -4.34 -1.53 -5.72
CA ALA A 53 -5.09 -1.91 -6.91
C ALA A 53 -5.33 -3.43 -6.98
N MET A 54 -4.31 -4.25 -6.68
CA MET A 54 -4.46 -5.71 -6.66
C MET A 54 -5.37 -6.17 -5.52
N THR A 55 -5.26 -5.54 -4.35
CA THR A 55 -6.17 -5.80 -3.22
C THR A 55 -7.62 -5.51 -3.62
N GLY A 56 -7.89 -4.32 -4.17
CA GLY A 56 -9.23 -3.96 -4.63
C GLY A 56 -9.76 -4.87 -5.75
N ALA A 57 -8.89 -5.25 -6.69
CA ALA A 57 -9.24 -6.15 -7.79
C ALA A 57 -9.57 -7.58 -7.32
N PHE A 58 -8.95 -8.05 -6.24
CA PHE A 58 -9.25 -9.36 -5.66
C PHE A 58 -10.70 -9.47 -5.17
N PHE A 59 -11.29 -8.37 -4.67
CA PHE A 59 -12.69 -8.31 -4.23
C PHE A 59 -13.67 -7.99 -5.39
N HIS A 60 -13.30 -8.28 -6.64
CA HIS A 60 -14.16 -8.00 -7.80
C HIS A 60 -15.49 -8.79 -7.76
N PRO A 61 -16.61 -8.24 -8.27
CA PRO A 61 -17.93 -8.89 -8.22
C PRO A 61 -18.02 -10.29 -8.85
N ARG A 62 -17.10 -10.65 -9.75
CA ARG A 62 -17.01 -12.00 -10.33
C ARG A 62 -16.50 -13.05 -9.32
N ILE A 63 -15.68 -12.63 -8.36
CA ILE A 63 -15.19 -13.47 -7.27
C ILE A 63 -16.20 -13.42 -6.11
N ILE A 64 -16.72 -12.22 -5.82
CA ILE A 64 -17.69 -12.00 -4.74
C ILE A 64 -19.00 -11.45 -5.34
N LYS A 65 -19.95 -12.36 -5.58
CA LYS A 65 -21.22 -12.03 -6.26
C LYS A 65 -22.00 -10.87 -5.61
N ASN A 66 -21.97 -10.78 -4.28
CA ASN A 66 -22.63 -9.71 -3.55
C ASN A 66 -21.73 -8.47 -3.46
N ARG A 67 -22.08 -7.40 -4.21
CA ARG A 67 -21.34 -6.14 -4.25
C ARG A 67 -21.20 -5.47 -2.88
N LYS A 68 -22.25 -5.51 -2.03
CA LYS A 68 -22.18 -4.91 -0.68
C LYS A 68 -21.17 -5.64 0.19
N MET A 69 -21.16 -6.97 0.11
CA MET A 69 -20.20 -7.81 0.83
C MET A 69 -18.76 -7.59 0.32
N ALA A 70 -18.57 -7.46 -0.99
CA ALA A 70 -17.27 -7.17 -1.57
C ALA A 70 -16.67 -5.86 -1.04
N VAL A 71 -17.48 -4.79 -1.00
CA VAL A 71 -17.06 -3.48 -0.46
C VAL A 71 -16.76 -3.57 1.03
N LEU A 72 -17.61 -4.25 1.81
CA LEU A 72 -17.42 -4.41 3.25
C LEU A 72 -16.14 -5.20 3.57
N LEU A 73 -15.88 -6.28 2.85
CA LEU A 73 -14.67 -7.09 3.02
C LEU A 73 -13.42 -6.32 2.59
N LEU A 74 -13.47 -5.58 1.47
CA LEU A 74 -12.36 -4.73 1.06
C LEU A 74 -12.05 -3.68 2.14
N PHE A 75 -13.08 -2.98 2.64
CA PHE A 75 -12.93 -2.02 3.73
C PHE A 75 -12.30 -2.67 4.97
N PHE A 76 -12.81 -3.83 5.40
CA PHE A 76 -12.27 -4.56 6.54
C PHE A 76 -10.80 -4.95 6.32
N VAL A 77 -10.45 -5.50 5.16
CA VAL A 77 -9.07 -5.88 4.81
C VAL A 77 -8.14 -4.68 4.78
N THR A 78 -8.59 -3.53 4.27
CA THR A 78 -7.81 -2.29 4.27
C THR A 78 -7.56 -1.78 5.70
N VAL A 79 -8.60 -1.73 6.53
CA VAL A 79 -8.48 -1.31 7.94
C VAL A 79 -7.53 -2.25 8.67
N MET A 80 -7.69 -3.57 8.52
CA MET A 80 -6.84 -4.57 9.14
C MET A 80 -5.40 -4.51 8.64
N GLY A 81 -5.18 -4.24 7.34
CA GLY A 81 -3.84 -4.10 6.77
C GLY A 81 -3.02 -2.97 7.43
N ILE A 82 -3.70 -1.90 7.88
CA ILE A 82 -3.08 -0.76 8.57
C ILE A 82 -2.99 -1.00 10.09
N SER A 83 -4.03 -1.57 10.70
CA SER A 83 -4.13 -1.67 12.17
C SER A 83 -3.55 -2.95 12.77
N LYS A 84 -3.25 -3.98 11.96
CA LYS A 84 -2.79 -5.29 12.44
C LYS A 84 -1.60 -5.24 13.38
N GLY A 85 -0.68 -4.30 13.19
CA GLY A 85 0.49 -4.16 14.06
C GLY A 85 0.13 -3.70 15.48
N ALA A 86 -0.80 -2.74 15.58
CA ALA A 86 -1.32 -2.30 16.87
C ALA A 86 -2.07 -3.45 17.56
N LEU A 87 -2.90 -4.19 16.82
CA LEU A 87 -3.65 -5.34 17.34
C LEU A 87 -2.70 -6.44 17.87
N ALA A 88 -1.64 -6.74 17.14
CA ALA A 88 -0.61 -7.70 17.54
C ALA A 88 0.21 -7.26 18.77
N GLY A 89 0.19 -5.97 19.12
CA GLY A 89 0.76 -5.44 20.35
C GLY A 89 -0.10 -5.75 21.57
N TYR A 90 -1.43 -5.64 21.45
CA TYR A 90 -2.37 -5.95 22.54
C TYR A 90 -2.68 -7.46 22.65
N PHE A 91 -2.79 -8.15 21.51
CA PHE A 91 -3.15 -9.56 21.42
C PHE A 91 -2.14 -10.31 20.53
N PRO A 92 -1.01 -10.79 21.08
CA PRO A 92 0.07 -11.39 20.30
C PRO A 92 -0.34 -12.61 19.46
N GLN A 93 -1.37 -13.34 19.87
CA GLN A 93 -1.91 -14.51 19.15
C GLN A 93 -2.45 -14.13 17.76
N THR A 94 -2.86 -12.88 17.57
CA THR A 94 -3.41 -12.42 16.29
C THR A 94 -2.35 -12.39 15.17
N ARG A 95 -1.06 -12.36 15.50
CA ARG A 95 0.06 -12.36 14.53
C ARG A 95 -0.04 -13.48 13.50
N LEU A 96 -0.50 -14.67 13.90
CA LEU A 96 -0.63 -15.83 13.01
C LEU A 96 -1.63 -15.59 11.86
N ILE A 97 -2.71 -14.85 12.12
CA ILE A 97 -3.79 -14.64 11.15
C ILE A 97 -3.53 -13.35 10.34
N THR A 98 -2.74 -12.42 10.88
CA THR A 98 -2.51 -11.11 10.24
C THR A 98 -1.76 -11.15 8.90
N TRP A 99 -1.14 -12.29 8.56
CA TRP A 99 -0.46 -12.50 7.30
C TRP A 99 -1.42 -12.53 6.09
N VAL A 100 -2.70 -12.81 6.34
CA VAL A 100 -3.75 -12.74 5.32
C VAL A 100 -3.99 -11.31 4.84
N PHE A 101 -3.68 -10.29 5.66
CA PHE A 101 -3.91 -8.90 5.28
C PHE A 101 -2.71 -8.30 4.55
N PRO A 102 -2.93 -7.33 3.65
CA PRO A 102 -1.88 -6.62 2.95
C PRO A 102 -0.81 -6.07 3.92
N PRO A 103 0.48 -6.10 3.55
CA PRO A 103 1.59 -5.71 4.44
C PRO A 103 1.76 -4.19 4.59
N VAL A 104 0.65 -3.44 4.67
CA VAL A 104 0.65 -1.98 4.72
C VAL A 104 1.27 -1.49 6.04
N PHE A 105 0.92 -2.11 7.16
CA PHE A 105 1.53 -1.79 8.46
C PHE A 105 3.04 -1.96 8.44
N GLU A 106 3.57 -3.09 7.95
CA GLU A 106 5.01 -3.36 7.92
C GLU A 106 5.76 -2.37 7.04
N ILE A 107 5.16 -2.02 5.89
CA ILE A 107 5.67 -0.97 5.00
C ILE A 107 5.74 0.36 5.74
N LEU A 108 4.66 0.81 6.39
CA LEU A 108 4.61 2.06 7.14
C LEU A 108 5.58 2.07 8.34
N ALA A 109 5.67 0.94 9.06
CA ALA A 109 6.56 0.74 10.21
C ALA A 109 8.03 0.88 9.83
N SER A 110 8.39 0.51 8.58
CA SER A 110 9.76 0.60 8.08
C SER A 110 10.23 2.05 7.91
N PHE A 111 9.30 3.02 7.78
CA PHE A 111 9.62 4.43 7.61
C PHE A 111 9.44 5.27 8.87
N THR A 112 8.76 4.77 9.91
CA THR A 112 8.41 5.57 11.10
C THR A 112 9.61 6.03 11.92
N LYS A 113 10.78 5.42 11.72
CA LYS A 113 12.04 5.75 12.39
C LYS A 113 13.08 6.39 11.47
N LEU A 114 12.72 6.66 10.22
CA LEU A 114 13.63 7.21 9.22
C LEU A 114 13.31 8.68 9.00
N GLU A 115 14.34 9.52 8.97
CA GLU A 115 14.21 10.94 8.68
C GLU A 115 14.22 11.24 7.16
N TYR A 116 14.69 10.29 6.34
CA TYR A 116 14.79 10.42 4.90
C TYR A 116 14.70 9.06 4.19
N PHE A 117 14.43 9.10 2.88
CA PHE A 117 14.32 7.89 2.09
C PHE A 117 15.70 7.48 1.54
N ALA A 118 16.20 6.34 2.02
CA ALA A 118 17.41 5.71 1.49
C ALA A 118 17.05 4.44 0.71
N LEU A 119 17.75 4.20 -0.41
CA LEU A 119 17.51 3.05 -1.29
C LEU A 119 17.55 1.68 -0.56
N PRO A 120 18.50 1.42 0.36
CA PRO A 120 18.50 0.18 1.14
C PRO A 120 17.28 0.02 2.06
N ALA A 121 16.81 1.14 2.62
CA ALA A 121 15.65 1.15 3.51
C ALA A 121 14.33 0.92 2.76
N MET A 122 14.30 1.20 1.45
CA MET A 122 13.15 0.95 0.58
C MET A 122 13.02 -0.48 0.09
N ALA A 123 14.14 -1.20 -0.01
CA ALA A 123 14.17 -2.50 -0.70
C ALA A 123 13.12 -3.46 -0.13
N LEU A 124 13.11 -3.62 1.20
CA LEU A 124 12.17 -4.52 1.86
C LEU A 124 10.69 -4.07 1.70
N PRO A 125 10.31 -2.81 2.00
CA PRO A 125 8.95 -2.32 1.76
C PRO A 125 8.45 -2.49 0.31
N ALA A 126 9.29 -2.15 -0.67
CA ALA A 126 8.94 -2.27 -2.08
C ALA A 126 8.77 -3.74 -2.48
N THR A 127 9.68 -4.63 -2.04
CA THR A 127 9.56 -6.06 -2.28
C THR A 127 8.30 -6.65 -1.65
N LEU A 128 7.96 -6.26 -0.41
CA LEU A 128 6.72 -6.72 0.23
C LEU A 128 5.47 -6.29 -0.54
N ALA A 129 5.42 -5.03 -0.99
CA ALA A 129 4.30 -4.52 -1.78
C ALA A 129 4.15 -5.26 -3.12
N ILE A 130 5.25 -5.43 -3.85
CA ILE A 130 5.26 -6.10 -5.16
C ILE A 130 4.94 -7.59 -5.00
N ALA A 131 5.63 -8.30 -4.10
CA ALA A 131 5.44 -9.73 -3.92
C ALA A 131 4.01 -10.07 -3.50
N TYR A 132 3.46 -9.35 -2.51
CA TYR A 132 2.08 -9.58 -2.07
C TYR A 132 1.07 -9.21 -3.18
N GLY A 133 1.29 -8.09 -3.89
CA GLY A 133 0.44 -7.71 -5.02
C GLY A 133 0.44 -8.75 -6.15
N LEU A 134 1.60 -9.36 -6.45
CA LEU A 134 1.71 -10.45 -7.42
C LEU A 134 0.96 -11.70 -6.97
N VAL A 135 1.06 -12.08 -5.70
CA VAL A 135 0.29 -13.21 -5.13
C VAL A 135 -1.20 -12.98 -5.30
N LEU A 136 -1.69 -11.77 -4.98
CA LEU A 136 -3.10 -11.40 -5.19
C LEU A 136 -3.49 -11.45 -6.67
N MET A 137 -2.65 -10.93 -7.57
CA MET A 137 -2.90 -10.94 -9.01
C MET A 137 -3.02 -12.36 -9.55
N ILE A 138 -2.08 -13.24 -9.18
CA ILE A 138 -2.08 -14.65 -9.59
C ILE A 138 -3.33 -15.35 -9.04
N GLY A 139 -3.62 -15.18 -7.75
CA GLY A 139 -4.80 -15.74 -7.12
C GLY A 139 -6.09 -15.27 -7.79
N GLN A 140 -6.19 -13.97 -8.09
CA GLN A 140 -7.33 -13.40 -8.81
C GLN A 140 -7.50 -14.04 -10.20
N ILE A 141 -6.43 -14.15 -10.99
CA ILE A 141 -6.47 -14.76 -12.33
C ILE A 141 -6.91 -16.22 -12.24
N GLN A 142 -6.40 -16.98 -11.26
CA GLN A 142 -6.79 -18.37 -11.06
C GLN A 142 -8.27 -18.49 -10.69
N LEU A 143 -8.75 -17.70 -9.71
CA LEU A 143 -10.16 -17.70 -9.31
C LEU A 143 -11.08 -17.34 -10.48
N LEU A 144 -10.72 -16.33 -11.26
CA LEU A 144 -11.48 -15.90 -12.44
C LEU A 144 -11.55 -16.96 -13.55
N LYS A 145 -10.54 -17.84 -13.67
CA LYS A 145 -10.59 -18.98 -14.61
C LYS A 145 -11.60 -20.05 -14.17
N HIS A 146 -11.78 -20.23 -12.86
CA HIS A 146 -12.71 -21.23 -12.31
C HIS A 146 -14.14 -20.71 -12.16
N THR A 147 -14.33 -19.39 -12.03
CA THR A 147 -15.66 -18.77 -12.05
C THR A 147 -16.07 -18.45 -13.48
N LYS A 148 -16.76 -19.39 -14.15
CA LYS A 148 -17.47 -19.09 -15.41
C LYS A 148 -18.71 -18.26 -15.09
N PHE A 149 -18.76 -17.05 -15.66
CA PHE A 149 -19.82 -16.04 -15.60
C PHE A 149 -19.94 -15.27 -14.27
#